data_AF-B0TB30-F1
#
_entry.id   AF-B0TB30-F1
#
_cell.length_a   1.000
_cell.length_b   1.000
_cell.length_c   1.000
_cell.angle_alpha   90.00
_cell.angle_beta   90.00
_cell.angle_gamma   90.00
#
_symmetry.space_group_name_H-M   'P 1'
#
loop_
_entity.id
_entity.type
_entity.pdbx_description
1 polymer ?
#
loop_
_entity_poly.entity_id
_entity_poly.type
_entity_poly.pdbx_seq_one_letter_code
_entity_poly.pdbx_strand_id
1 'polypeptide(L)' 'MSGHWTRCTVDVIYDPADIAELTIEYADHAPWKARRLVIGERTGPRPKLPGRLSP' A
#
# COMPACT_ATOMS: atom_id res chain seq x y z
N MET A 1 -19.24 5.34 17.48
CA MET A 1 -18.75 4.70 16.25
C MET A 1 -17.32 4.24 16.50
N SER A 2 -17.15 2.97 16.81
CA SER A 2 -15.84 2.38 17.11
C SER A 2 -15.19 1.93 15.81
N GLY A 3 -14.23 2.71 15.31
CA GLY A 3 -13.38 2.29 14.20
C GLY A 3 -12.47 1.15 14.66
N HIS A 4 -12.70 -0.05 14.13
CA HIS A 4 -11.83 -1.21 14.34
C HIS A 4 -10.64 -1.10 13.38
N TRP A 5 -9.56 -0.46 13.83
CA TRP A 5 -8.32 -0.39 13.06
C TRP A 5 -7.57 -1.70 13.25
N THR A 6 -7.66 -2.61 12.28
CA THR A 6 -6.83 -3.81 12.27
C THR A 6 -5.37 -3.38 12.11
N ARG A 7 -4.61 -3.39 13.21
CA ARG A 7 -3.16 -3.17 13.14
C ARG A 7 -2.53 -4.45 12.59
N CYS A 8 -2.15 -4.44 11.32
CA CYS A 8 -1.28 -5.47 10.76
C CYS A 8 0.18 -5.01 10.91
N THR A 9 1.01 -5.83 11.53
CA THR A 9 2.47 -5.64 11.56
C THR A 9 3.09 -6.42 10.41
N VAL A 10 4.05 -5.84 9.70
CA VAL A 10 4.75 -6.45 8.57
C VAL A 10 6.25 -6.33 8.76
N ASP A 11 7.00 -7.24 8.15
CA ASP A 11 8.46 -7.16 8.09
C ASP A 11 8.89 -6.44 6.80
N VAL A 12 9.91 -5.58 6.91
CA VAL A 12 10.43 -4.78 5.80
C VAL A 12 11.90 -5.08 5.62
N ILE A 13 12.23 -5.64 4.46
CA ILE A 13 13.61 -5.97 4.05
C ILE A 13 14.05 -4.94 3.00
N TYR A 14 15.18 -4.28 3.24
CA TYR A 14 15.72 -3.23 2.37
C TYR A 14 17.24 -3.13 2.45
N ASP A 15 17.85 -2.53 1.40
CA ASP A 15 19.25 -2.10 1.41
C ASP A 15 19.33 -0.66 1.94
N PRO A 16 20.08 -0.37 3.02
CA PRO A 16 20.25 1.00 3.51
C PRO A 16 20.89 1.97 2.50
N ALA A 17 21.68 1.44 1.54
CA ALA A 17 22.28 2.24 0.48
C ALA A 17 21.30 2.52 -0.68
N ASP A 18 20.24 1.71 -0.82
CA ASP A 18 19.23 1.84 -1.88
C ASP A 18 17.81 1.50 -1.38
N ILE A 19 17.01 2.54 -1.15
CA ILE A 19 15.61 2.43 -0.71
C ILE A 19 14.61 2.59 -1.85
N ALA A 20 15.04 2.49 -3.12
CA ALA A 20 14.15 2.63 -4.27
C ALA A 20 13.09 1.50 -4.32
N GLU A 21 13.46 0.31 -3.85
CA GLU A 21 12.59 -0.85 -3.74
C GLU A 21 12.72 -1.52 -2.36
N LEU A 22 11.58 -1.78 -1.72
CA LEU A 22 11.47 -2.47 -0.44
C LEU A 22 10.75 -3.80 -0.64
N THR A 23 11.13 -4.83 0.10
CA THR A 23 10.37 -6.08 0.15
C THR A 23 9.56 -6.12 1.43
N ILE A 24 8.27 -6.36 1.31
CA ILE A 24 7.37 -6.49 2.46
C ILE A 24 6.95 -7.95 2.58
N GLU A 25 7.03 -8.46 3.80
CA GLU A 25 6.62 -9.82 4.17
C GLU A 25 5.53 -9.77 5.24
N TYR A 26 4.56 -10.66 5.11
CA TYR A 26 3.47 -10.84 6.06
C TYR A 26 3.05 -12.31 6.05
N ALA A 27 2.67 -12.84 7.21
CA ALA A 27 2.29 -14.24 7.35
C ALA A 27 1.21 -14.65 6.35
N ASP A 28 1.37 -15.84 5.75
CA ASP A 28 0.48 -16.43 4.74
C ASP A 28 0.27 -15.60 3.47
N HIS A 29 1.16 -14.64 3.18
CA HIS A 29 1.14 -13.83 1.96
C HIS A 29 2.45 -13.96 1.19
N ALA A 30 2.36 -13.96 -0.15
CA ALA A 30 3.55 -13.87 -0.97
C ALA A 30 4.25 -12.53 -0.72
N PRO A 31 5.59 -12.48 -0.58
CA PRO A 31 6.33 -11.23 -0.47
C PRO A 31 6.02 -10.32 -1.66
N TRP A 32 5.88 -9.03 -1.41
CA TRP A 32 5.64 -8.05 -2.46
C TRP A 32 6.59 -6.87 -2.40
N LYS A 33 6.77 -6.22 -3.55
CA LYS A 33 7.66 -5.09 -3.70
C LYS A 33 6.91 -3.78 -3.53
N ALA A 34 7.45 -2.89 -2.72
CA ALA A 34 7.00 -1.52 -2.59
C ALA A 34 8.03 -0.57 -3.19
N ARG A 35 7.56 0.48 -3.84
CA ARG A 35 8.38 1.55 -4.41
C ARG A 35 7.90 2.89 -3.89
N ARG A 36 8.76 3.91 -3.98
CA ARG A 36 8.41 5.27 -3.61
C ARG A 36 7.14 5.73 -4.33
N LEU A 37 6.14 6.14 -3.55
CA LEU A 37 5.00 6.86 -4.09
C LEU A 37 5.44 8.25 -4.51
N VAL A 38 5.34 8.56 -5.80
CA VAL A 38 5.58 9.90 -6.34
C VAL A 38 4.21 10.53 -6.62
N ILE A 39 3.86 11.56 -5.85
CA ILE A 39 2.67 12.36 -6.08
C ILE A 39 3.09 13.57 -6.91
N GLY A 40 2.57 13.69 -8.13
CA GLY A 40 2.76 14.86 -8.98
C GLY A 40 1.73 15.96 -8.72
N GLU A 41 1.94 17.13 -9.31
CA GLU A 41 1.08 18.33 -9.17
C GLU A 41 -0.39 18.12 -9.61
N ARG A 42 -0.64 17.17 -10.51
CA ARG A 42 -1.97 16.92 -11.07
C ARG A 42 -2.33 15.45 -10.90
N THR A 43 -3.58 15.21 -10.51
CA THR A 43 -4.17 13.86 -10.46
C THR A 43 -5.09 13.64 -11.65
N GLY A 44 -5.20 12.39 -12.09
CA GLY A 44 -6.22 11.99 -13.06
C GLY A 44 -7.63 12.07 -12.45
N PRO A 45 -8.69 12.03 -13.28
CA PRO A 45 -10.06 12.08 -12.79
C PRO A 45 -10.33 10.92 -11.83
N ARG A 46 -11.06 11.20 -10.74
CA ARG A 46 -11.47 10.18 -9.76
C ARG A 46 -12.25 9.07 -10.49
N PRO A 47 -11.83 7.79 -10.39
CA PRO A 47 -12.58 6.69 -10.98
C PRO A 47 -14.02 6.66 -10.48
N LYS A 48 -14.97 6.31 -11.36
CA LYS A 48 -16.35 6.03 -10.94
C LYS A 48 -16.36 4.81 -10.02
N LEU A 49 -17.14 4.88 -8.96
CA LEU A 49 -17.30 3.78 -8.01
C LEU A 49 -17.89 2.56 -8.75
N PRO A 50 -17.30 1.36 -8.61
CA PRO A 50 -17.90 0.14 -9.15
C PRO A 50 -19.30 -0.08 -8.57
N GLY A 51 -20.26 -0.51 -9.38
CA GLY A 51 -21.68 -0.63 -8.97
C GLY A 51 -21.93 -1.53 -7.75
N ARG A 52 -21.03 -2.48 -7.48
CA ARG A 52 -21.09 -3.38 -6.29
C ARG A 52 -20.61 -2.72 -4.99
N LEU A 53 -20.08 -1.51 -5.06
CA LEU A 53 -19.59 -0.72 -3.93
C LEU A 53 -20.45 0.53 -3.69
N SER A 54 -21.64 0.59 -4.30
CA SER A 54 -22.63 1.65 -4.03
C SER A 54 -22.99 1.66 -2.53
N PRO A 55 -23.33 2.83 -1.95
CA PRO A 55 -23.68 2.95 -0.53
C PRO A 55 -24.75 1.96 -0.06
#